data_AF-A0A419AAJ5-F1
#
_entry.id   AF-A0A419AAJ5-F1
#
_cell.length_a   1.000
_cell.length_b   1.000
_cell.length_c   1.000
_cell.angle_alpha   90.00
_cell.angle_beta   90.00
_cell.angle_gamma   90.00
#
_symmetry.space_group_name_H-M   'P 1'
#
loop_
_entity.id
_entity.type
_entity.pdbx_description
1 polymer ?
#
loop_
_entity_poly.entity_id
_entity_poly.type
_entity_poly.pdbx_seq_one_letter_code
_entity_poly.pdbx_strand_id
1 'polypeptide(L)'
;MISLLQEAATTAVEHSEDAVADAAAHGDAAAHGAAEAVGLPQLDITTFGNQIFWLVITLAVLYWVLSKIALPRIAAVISDRQGAITGDLMAAEEFKQKAKEAEAAYDKALADARAEAGKIVAANRAEIQKELDAAIAHADAEIAARAAESEKRIGEIRESAIGDARAVAREVTAELVATFGGSVDQGAVDAAVDNRMKGALQ
;
A
#
# COMPACT_ATOMS: atom_id res chain seq x y z
N MET A 1 29.59 -4.47 33.94
CA MET A 1 30.60 -3.63 33.24
C MET A 1 30.49 -2.13 33.54
N ILE A 2 29.48 -1.66 34.29
CA ILE A 2 29.34 -0.25 34.68
C ILE A 2 30.10 0.08 35.99
N SER A 3 30.37 -0.90 36.87
CA SER A 3 31.04 -0.62 38.16
C SER A 3 32.56 -0.43 38.05
N LEU A 4 33.25 -1.10 37.12
CA LEU A 4 34.71 -0.94 36.95
C LEU A 4 35.11 0.44 36.41
N LEU A 5 34.24 1.10 35.65
CA LEU A 5 34.48 2.46 35.17
C LEU A 5 34.22 3.52 36.23
N GLN A 6 33.31 3.24 37.18
CA GLN A 6 33.05 4.14 38.31
C GLN A 6 34.16 4.06 39.37
N GLU A 7 34.73 2.87 39.57
CA GLU A 7 35.87 2.64 40.46
C GLU A 7 37.17 3.25 39.91
N ALA A 8 37.38 3.21 38.59
CA ALA A 8 38.50 3.87 37.91
C ALA A 8 38.40 5.42 37.90
N ALA A 9 37.18 5.97 37.85
CA ALA A 9 36.98 7.41 37.93
C ALA A 9 37.20 7.95 39.36
N THR A 10 36.89 7.15 40.38
CA THR A 10 37.06 7.56 41.79
C THR A 10 38.54 7.50 42.20
N THR A 11 39.29 6.49 41.73
CA THR A 11 40.74 6.36 41.97
C THR A 11 41.58 7.41 41.24
N ALA A 12 41.13 7.92 40.09
CA ALA A 12 41.80 9.01 39.38
C ALA A 12 41.61 10.39 40.05
N VAL A 13 40.51 10.58 40.77
CA VAL A 13 40.24 11.81 41.53
C VAL A 13 41.06 11.82 42.83
N GLU A 14 41.14 10.70 43.56
CA GLU A 14 41.96 10.60 44.79
C GLU A 14 43.47 10.80 44.52
N HIS A 15 44.00 10.27 43.41
CA HIS A 15 45.42 10.44 43.08
C HIS A 15 45.79 11.87 42.63
N SER A 16 44.79 12.67 42.24
CA SER A 16 45.00 14.08 41.88
C SER A 16 44.96 15.03 43.07
N GLU A 17 44.39 14.62 44.22
CA GLU A 17 44.39 15.42 45.44
C GLU A 17 45.68 15.19 46.26
N ASP A 18 46.20 13.96 46.30
CA ASP A 18 47.48 13.65 46.99
C ASP A 18 48.73 14.22 46.29
N ALA A 19 48.73 14.30 44.96
CA ALA A 19 49.88 14.85 44.20
C ALA A 19 50.03 16.37 44.33
N VAL A 20 48.97 17.08 44.76
CA VAL A 20 49.00 18.53 44.99
C VAL A 20 49.32 18.84 46.45
N ALA A 21 49.10 17.88 47.37
CA ALA A 21 49.46 18.00 48.78
C ALA A 21 50.96 17.78 49.07
N ASP A 22 51.66 16.97 48.28
CA ASP A 22 53.09 16.64 48.49
C ASP A 22 54.08 17.72 47.96
N ALA A 23 53.61 18.68 47.16
CA ALA A 23 54.45 19.76 46.64
C ALA A 23 54.61 20.96 47.59
N ALA A 24 54.02 20.91 48.79
CA ALA A 24 54.11 21.96 49.81
C ALA A 24 55.12 21.65 50.95
N ALA A 25 56.01 20.68 50.75
CA ALA A 25 56.97 20.23 51.76
C ALA A 25 58.45 20.46 51.36
N HIS A 26 58.78 21.61 50.79
CA HIS A 26 60.18 22.07 50.72
C HIS A 26 60.30 23.53 51.08
N GLY A 27 60.66 23.78 52.33
CA GLY A 27 60.99 25.13 52.79
C GLY A 27 61.16 25.25 54.29
N ASP A 28 62.04 24.46 54.92
CA ASP A 28 62.74 24.96 56.11
C ASP A 28 64.10 24.27 56.33
N ALA A 29 65.01 25.00 56.98
CA ALA A 29 66.39 24.69 57.33
C ALA A 29 67.50 25.11 56.35
N ALA A 30 67.71 26.42 56.22
CA ALA A 30 69.05 26.98 56.10
C ALA A 30 69.20 28.19 57.03
N ALA A 31 69.76 27.96 58.22
CA ALA A 31 70.18 29.00 59.13
C ALA A 31 71.44 29.69 58.59
N HIS A 32 71.39 31.01 58.36
CA HIS A 32 72.57 31.89 58.49
C HIS A 32 72.18 33.36 58.68
N GLY A 33 72.74 33.94 59.75
CA GLY A 33 73.31 35.29 59.74
C GLY A 33 72.34 36.47 59.86
N ALA A 34 72.21 36.98 61.09
CA ALA A 34 71.66 38.30 61.35
C ALA A 34 72.57 39.41 60.77
N ALA A 35 72.01 40.31 59.94
CA ALA A 35 72.35 41.74 59.93
C ALA A 35 71.35 42.55 59.07
N GLU A 36 70.56 43.35 59.78
CA GLU A 36 70.11 44.71 59.43
C GLU A 36 69.03 44.96 58.35
N ALA A 37 67.97 45.64 58.82
CA ALA A 37 66.94 46.41 58.10
C ALA A 37 66.09 45.65 57.07
N VAL A 38 65.11 44.85 57.52
CA VAL A 38 64.25 44.11 56.59
C VAL A 38 62.78 44.34 56.91
N GLY A 39 62.14 45.20 56.12
CA GLY A 39 60.69 45.27 56.03
C GLY A 39 60.13 43.88 55.72
N LEU A 40 58.88 43.61 56.13
CA LEU A 40 58.14 42.35 55.94
C LEU A 40 58.85 41.34 55.03
N PRO A 41 59.37 40.20 55.55
CA PRO A 41 60.22 39.26 54.80
C PRO A 41 59.58 38.72 53.50
N GLN A 42 58.27 38.93 53.30
CA GLN A 42 57.51 38.63 52.09
C GLN A 42 57.79 39.60 50.92
N LEU A 43 58.39 40.77 51.16
CA LEU A 43 58.62 41.84 50.17
C LEU A 43 60.11 42.05 49.85
N ASP A 44 60.92 41.01 50.06
CA ASP A 44 62.33 41.04 49.66
C ASP A 44 62.46 40.85 48.13
N ILE A 45 62.56 41.98 47.44
CA ILE A 45 62.67 42.10 45.98
C ILE A 45 63.90 41.40 45.38
N THR A 46 64.88 40.99 46.20
CA THR A 46 66.07 40.26 45.74
C THR A 46 65.72 38.85 45.22
N THR A 47 64.62 38.26 45.70
CA THR A 47 64.15 36.92 45.29
C THR A 47 63.21 36.92 44.09
N PHE A 48 62.63 38.09 43.74
CA PHE A 48 61.60 38.22 42.71
C PHE A 48 62.12 37.85 41.31
N GLY A 49 63.39 38.11 41.00
CA GLY A 49 63.96 37.76 39.69
C GLY A 49 63.92 36.25 39.41
N ASN A 50 64.27 35.43 40.41
CA ASN A 50 64.22 33.98 40.29
C ASN A 50 62.78 33.44 40.22
N GLN A 51 61.87 33.99 41.04
CA GLN A 51 60.45 33.61 41.00
C GLN A 51 59.80 33.96 39.66
N ILE A 52 60.05 35.17 39.13
CA ILE A 52 59.52 35.61 37.83
C ILE A 52 60.10 34.75 36.70
N PHE A 53 61.38 34.39 36.75
CA PHE A 53 62.01 33.52 35.75
C PHE A 53 61.31 32.15 35.67
N TRP A 54 61.12 31.48 36.81
CA TRP A 54 60.40 30.21 36.85
C TRP A 54 58.92 30.34 36.51
N LEU A 55 58.26 31.43 36.90
CA LEU A 55 56.89 31.73 36.49
C LEU A 55 56.78 31.80 34.97
N VAL A 56 57.68 32.53 34.31
CA VAL A 56 57.67 32.64 32.84
C VAL A 56 57.95 31.29 32.18
N ILE A 57 58.90 30.50 32.70
CA ILE A 57 59.20 29.16 32.16
C ILE A 57 57.98 28.24 32.30
N THR A 58 57.40 28.13 33.49
CA THR A 58 56.24 27.27 33.75
C THR A 58 55.02 27.72 32.96
N LEU A 59 54.78 29.03 32.84
CA LEU A 59 53.72 29.59 31.99
C LEU A 59 53.95 29.26 30.51
N ALA A 60 55.18 29.38 30.01
CA ALA A 60 55.52 29.06 28.63
C ALA A 60 55.34 27.57 28.34
N VAL A 61 55.76 26.69 29.25
CA VAL A 61 55.55 25.24 29.15
C VAL A 61 54.06 24.90 29.19
N LEU A 62 53.30 25.46 30.14
CA LEU A 62 51.85 25.27 30.24
C LEU A 62 51.13 25.75 28.97
N TYR A 63 51.49 26.93 28.49
CA TYR A 63 50.94 27.49 27.24
C TYR A 63 51.24 26.57 26.05
N TRP A 64 52.47 26.07 25.94
CA TRP A 64 52.86 25.15 24.88
C TRP A 64 52.05 23.85 24.94
N VAL A 65 51.87 23.26 26.13
CA VAL A 65 51.06 22.05 26.33
C VAL A 65 49.58 22.30 25.98
N LEU A 66 48.98 23.39 26.45
CA LEU A 66 47.59 23.72 26.14
C LEU A 66 47.38 23.95 24.63
N SER A 67 48.30 24.70 24.01
CA SER A 67 48.27 25.02 22.60
C SER A 67 48.41 23.77 21.72
N LYS A 68 49.34 22.87 22.06
CA LYS A 68 49.66 21.70 21.24
C LYS A 68 48.90 20.43 21.58
N ILE A 69 48.33 20.28 22.77
CA ILE A 69 47.68 19.03 23.20
C ILE A 69 46.22 19.24 23.58
N ALA A 70 45.91 20.20 24.47
CA ALA A 70 44.55 20.35 25.00
C ALA A 70 43.57 20.91 23.95
N LEU A 71 43.91 22.02 23.29
CA LEU A 71 43.08 22.63 22.26
C LEU A 71 42.82 21.70 21.05
N PRO A 72 43.82 21.02 20.45
CA PRO A 72 43.54 20.14 19.33
C PRO A 72 42.67 18.93 19.71
N ARG A 73 42.77 18.42 20.95
CA ARG A 73 41.89 17.33 21.41
C ARG A 73 40.44 17.77 21.52
N ILE A 74 40.17 18.97 22.05
CA ILE A 74 38.80 19.51 22.14
C ILE A 74 38.24 19.78 20.74
N ALA A 75 39.06 20.35 19.84
CA ALA A 75 38.67 20.61 18.46
C ALA A 75 38.30 19.31 17.71
N ALA A 76 39.06 18.23 17.92
CA ALA A 76 38.75 16.93 17.33
C ALA A 76 37.37 16.40 17.76
N VAL A 77 37.05 16.44 19.05
CA VAL A 77 35.74 15.97 19.56
C VAL A 77 34.57 16.79 19.00
N ILE A 78 34.75 18.11 18.86
CA ILE A 78 33.72 18.97 18.27
C ILE A 78 33.53 18.62 16.79
N SER A 79 34.62 18.43 16.04
CA SER A 79 34.59 18.02 14.63
C SER A 79 33.91 16.67 14.45
N ASP A 80 34.22 15.69 15.29
CA ASP A 80 33.60 14.36 15.23
C ASP A 80 32.09 14.43 15.46
N ARG A 81 31.65 15.21 16.44
CA ARG A 81 30.21 15.43 16.69
C ARG A 81 29.53 16.16 15.55
N GLN A 82 30.14 17.20 15.01
CA GLN A 82 29.61 17.92 13.84
C GLN A 82 29.52 17.00 12.62
N GLY A 83 30.53 16.15 12.41
CA GLY A 83 30.55 15.15 11.36
C GLY A 83 29.41 14.13 11.52
N ALA A 84 29.23 13.58 12.72
CA ALA A 84 28.14 12.67 13.02
C ALA A 84 26.76 13.30 12.79
N ILE A 85 26.53 14.51 13.32
CA ILE A 85 25.26 15.25 13.13
C ILE A 85 24.99 15.52 11.65
N THR A 86 26.00 15.94 10.89
CA THR A 86 25.86 16.21 9.46
C THR A 86 25.57 14.92 8.70
N GLY A 87 26.24 13.82 9.03
CA GLY A 87 25.99 12.50 8.46
C GLY A 87 24.57 12.01 8.74
N ASP A 88 24.11 12.13 9.99
CA ASP A 88 22.76 11.76 10.40
C ASP A 88 21.70 12.63 9.70
N LEU A 89 21.95 13.93 9.54
CA LEU A 89 21.05 14.85 8.82
C LEU A 89 20.97 14.49 7.34
N MET A 90 22.10 14.19 6.70
CA MET A 90 22.13 13.76 5.30
C MET A 90 21.39 12.44 5.11
N ALA A 91 21.62 11.46 5.98
CA ALA A 91 20.91 10.18 5.95
C ALA A 91 19.39 10.36 6.15
N ALA A 92 18.98 11.22 7.08
CA ALA A 92 17.58 11.55 7.31
C ALA A 92 16.92 12.20 6.09
N GLU A 93 17.59 13.16 5.44
CA GLU A 93 17.06 13.80 4.23
C GLU A 93 17.01 12.81 3.05
N GLU A 94 18.00 11.91 2.92
CA GLU A 94 17.99 10.84 1.92
C GLU A 94 16.82 9.88 2.14
N PHE A 95 16.59 9.42 3.38
CA PHE A 95 15.45 8.56 3.71
C PHE A 95 14.11 9.26 3.49
N LYS A 96 14.03 10.55 3.80
CA LYS A 96 12.83 11.37 3.55
C LYS A 96 12.56 11.51 2.05
N GLN A 97 13.58 11.71 1.23
CA GLN A 97 13.44 11.77 -0.22
C GLN A 97 13.03 10.41 -0.79
N LYS A 98 13.68 9.32 -0.38
CA LYS A 98 13.27 7.95 -0.77
C LYS A 98 11.83 7.64 -0.37
N ALA A 99 11.40 8.06 0.82
CA ALA A 99 10.03 7.88 1.27
C ALA A 99 9.03 8.63 0.39
N LYS A 100 9.31 9.89 0.05
CA LYS A 100 8.46 10.68 -0.87
C LYS A 100 8.42 10.10 -2.27
N GLU A 101 9.55 9.64 -2.79
CA GLU A 101 9.62 8.98 -4.10
C GLU A 101 8.81 7.68 -4.11
N ALA A 102 8.93 6.87 -3.04
CA ALA A 102 8.16 5.66 -2.88
C ALA A 102 6.65 5.93 -2.73
N GLU A 103 6.26 6.97 -1.98
CA GLU A 103 4.87 7.43 -1.85
C GLU A 103 4.30 7.86 -3.21
N ALA A 104 5.03 8.70 -3.96
CA ALA A 104 4.62 9.12 -5.29
C ALA A 104 4.50 7.95 -6.27
N ALA A 105 5.41 6.98 -6.21
CA ALA A 105 5.35 5.77 -7.02
C ALA A 105 4.16 4.88 -6.63
N TYR A 106 3.88 4.75 -5.33
CA TYR A 106 2.74 4.00 -4.82
C TYR A 106 1.41 4.63 -5.26
N ASP A 107 1.26 5.94 -5.09
CA ASP A 107 0.06 6.67 -5.49
C ASP A 107 -0.18 6.59 -7.00
N LYS A 108 0.90 6.69 -7.79
CA LYS A 108 0.83 6.48 -9.24
C LYS A 108 0.39 5.07 -9.58
N ALA A 109 1.00 4.05 -8.98
CA ALA A 109 0.62 2.66 -9.22
C ALA A 109 -0.84 2.38 -8.83
N LEU A 110 -1.33 2.98 -7.75
CA LEU A 110 -2.73 2.87 -7.32
C LEU A 110 -3.69 3.56 -8.29
N ALA A 111 -3.33 4.75 -8.80
CA ALA A 111 -4.11 5.45 -9.82
C ALA A 111 -4.17 4.66 -11.14
N ASP A 112 -3.03 4.15 -11.60
CA ASP A 112 -2.92 3.34 -12.80
C ASP A 112 -3.73 2.05 -12.68
N ALA A 113 -3.62 1.34 -11.55
CA ALA A 113 -4.40 0.11 -11.29
C ALA A 113 -5.92 0.38 -11.26
N ARG A 114 -6.37 1.51 -10.67
CA ARG A 114 -7.78 1.90 -10.69
C ARG A 114 -8.27 2.24 -12.09
N ALA A 115 -7.45 2.93 -12.88
CA ALA A 115 -7.76 3.27 -14.27
C ALA A 115 -7.85 2.00 -15.13
N GLU A 116 -6.92 1.06 -14.96
CA GLU A 116 -6.91 -0.22 -15.66
C GLU A 116 -8.10 -1.11 -15.28
N ALA A 117 -8.41 -1.22 -13.98
CA ALA A 117 -9.61 -1.90 -13.51
C ALA A 117 -10.89 -1.29 -14.12
N GLY A 118 -10.97 0.04 -14.20
CA GLY A 118 -12.07 0.74 -14.85
C GLY A 118 -12.19 0.39 -16.34
N LYS A 119 -11.07 0.34 -17.07
CA LYS A 119 -11.02 -0.07 -18.48
C LYS A 119 -11.46 -1.52 -18.67
N ILE A 120 -10.99 -2.45 -17.82
CA ILE A 120 -11.36 -3.86 -17.87
C ILE A 120 -12.87 -4.03 -17.64
N VAL A 121 -13.42 -3.36 -16.63
CA VAL A 121 -14.87 -3.41 -16.34
C VAL A 121 -15.68 -2.87 -17.52
N ALA A 122 -15.25 -1.76 -18.14
CA ALA A 122 -15.93 -1.20 -19.30
C ALA A 122 -15.85 -2.13 -20.52
N ALA A 123 -14.69 -2.70 -20.80
CA ALA A 123 -14.49 -3.65 -21.90
C ALA A 123 -15.34 -4.91 -21.73
N ASN A 124 -15.29 -5.53 -20.54
CA ASN A 124 -16.09 -6.72 -20.24
C ASN A 124 -17.59 -6.44 -20.33
N ARG A 125 -18.07 -5.27 -19.87
CA ARG A 125 -19.49 -4.90 -20.02
C ARG A 125 -19.89 -4.78 -21.49
N ALA A 126 -19.03 -4.18 -22.32
CA ALA A 126 -19.29 -4.05 -23.75
C ALA A 126 -19.30 -5.43 -24.45
N GLU A 127 -18.38 -6.32 -24.08
CA GLU A 127 -18.33 -7.69 -24.61
C GLU A 127 -19.55 -8.51 -24.19
N ILE A 128 -19.89 -8.51 -22.89
CA ILE A 128 -21.08 -9.19 -22.36
C ILE A 128 -22.35 -8.67 -23.04
N GLN A 129 -22.49 -7.35 -23.24
CA GLN A 129 -23.66 -6.80 -23.92
C GLN A 129 -23.76 -7.31 -25.35
N LYS A 130 -22.64 -7.37 -26.08
CA LYS A 130 -22.61 -7.89 -27.45
C LYS A 130 -22.98 -9.38 -27.51
N GLU A 131 -22.46 -10.19 -26.58
CA GLU A 131 -22.82 -11.61 -26.48
C GLU A 131 -24.29 -11.80 -26.13
N LEU A 132 -24.81 -10.99 -25.20
CA LEU A 132 -26.21 -10.99 -24.81
C LEU A 132 -27.12 -10.65 -26.00
N ASP A 133 -26.80 -9.59 -26.75
CA ASP A 133 -27.56 -9.17 -27.92
C ASP A 133 -27.56 -10.27 -29.00
N ALA A 134 -26.42 -10.94 -29.21
CA ALA A 134 -26.32 -12.08 -30.14
C ALA A 134 -27.13 -13.28 -29.67
N ALA A 135 -27.10 -13.60 -28.37
CA ALA A 135 -27.86 -14.70 -27.78
C ALA A 135 -29.37 -14.44 -27.86
N ILE A 136 -29.81 -13.20 -27.61
CA ILE A 136 -31.21 -12.78 -27.77
C ILE A 136 -31.64 -12.93 -29.22
N ALA A 137 -30.86 -12.42 -30.17
CA ALA A 137 -31.20 -12.52 -31.60
C ALA A 137 -31.30 -14.00 -32.06
N HIS A 138 -30.42 -14.86 -31.57
CA HIS A 138 -30.48 -16.29 -31.86
C HIS A 138 -31.73 -16.95 -31.24
N ALA A 139 -32.03 -16.65 -29.98
CA ALA A 139 -33.22 -17.17 -29.30
C ALA A 139 -34.51 -16.71 -30.00
N ASP A 140 -34.60 -15.45 -30.41
CA ASP A 140 -35.75 -14.92 -31.15
C ASP A 140 -35.93 -15.62 -32.50
N ALA A 141 -34.82 -15.90 -33.21
CA ALA A 141 -34.87 -16.66 -34.46
C ALA A 141 -35.35 -18.11 -34.26
N GLU A 142 -34.90 -18.79 -33.21
CA GLU A 142 -35.37 -20.14 -32.87
C GLU A 142 -36.85 -20.15 -32.47
N ILE A 143 -37.28 -19.18 -31.67
CA ILE A 143 -38.67 -19.03 -31.25
C ILE A 143 -39.55 -18.79 -32.48
N ALA A 144 -39.15 -17.90 -33.39
CA ALA A 144 -39.88 -17.64 -34.63
C ALA A 144 -39.98 -18.89 -35.52
N ALA A 145 -38.91 -19.66 -35.66
CA ALA A 145 -38.91 -20.91 -36.41
C ALA A 145 -39.86 -21.95 -35.80
N ARG A 146 -39.81 -22.15 -34.48
CA ARG A 146 -40.70 -23.07 -33.76
C ARG A 146 -42.17 -22.63 -33.82
N ALA A 147 -42.41 -21.32 -33.77
CA ALA A 147 -43.75 -20.76 -33.92
C ALA A 147 -44.31 -21.06 -35.32
N ALA A 148 -43.52 -20.82 -36.38
CA ALA A 148 -43.92 -21.12 -37.75
C ALA A 148 -44.17 -22.63 -37.98
N GLU A 149 -43.33 -23.50 -37.42
CA GLU A 149 -43.55 -24.95 -37.47
C GLU A 149 -44.85 -25.35 -36.76
N SER A 150 -45.09 -24.78 -35.58
CA SER A 150 -46.30 -25.05 -34.80
C SER A 150 -47.56 -24.55 -35.52
N GLU A 151 -47.52 -23.37 -36.13
CA GLU A 151 -48.61 -22.84 -36.95
C GLU A 151 -48.92 -23.76 -38.14
N LYS A 152 -47.88 -24.27 -38.82
CA LYS A 152 -48.06 -25.23 -39.91
C LYS A 152 -48.73 -26.51 -39.43
N ARG A 153 -48.25 -27.09 -38.33
CA ARG A 153 -48.84 -28.31 -37.74
C ARG A 153 -50.29 -28.09 -37.29
N ILE A 154 -50.59 -26.94 -36.69
CA ILE A 154 -51.96 -26.57 -36.32
C ILE A 154 -52.83 -26.46 -37.57
N GLY A 155 -52.32 -25.89 -38.66
CA GLY A 155 -53.00 -25.84 -39.95
C GLY A 155 -53.33 -27.23 -40.50
N GLU A 156 -52.35 -28.13 -40.52
CA GLU A 156 -52.52 -29.53 -40.97
C GLU A 156 -53.54 -30.29 -40.12
N ILE A 157 -53.48 -30.16 -38.79
CA ILE A 157 -54.44 -30.78 -37.87
C ILE A 157 -55.85 -30.21 -38.08
N ARG A 158 -55.97 -28.90 -38.31
CA ARG A 158 -57.27 -28.28 -38.59
C ARG A 158 -57.85 -28.81 -39.90
N GLU A 159 -57.04 -28.95 -40.94
CA GLU A 159 -57.48 -29.50 -42.23
C GLU A 159 -57.90 -30.97 -42.10
N SER A 160 -57.09 -31.80 -41.42
CA SER A 160 -57.43 -33.21 -41.19
C SER A 160 -58.70 -33.35 -40.35
N ALA A 161 -58.84 -32.58 -39.27
CA ALA A 161 -60.01 -32.61 -38.41
C ALA A 161 -61.30 -32.23 -39.16
N ILE A 162 -61.24 -31.28 -40.11
CA ILE A 162 -62.38 -30.95 -40.97
C ILE A 162 -62.71 -32.12 -41.91
N GLY A 163 -61.70 -32.79 -42.46
CA GLY A 163 -61.87 -34.00 -43.28
C GLY A 163 -62.52 -35.14 -42.50
N ASP A 164 -61.98 -35.47 -41.33
CA ASP A 164 -62.49 -36.52 -40.44
C ASP A 164 -63.92 -36.20 -39.98
N ALA A 165 -64.20 -34.94 -39.62
CA ALA A 165 -65.55 -34.51 -39.26
C ALA A 165 -66.55 -34.67 -40.42
N ARG A 166 -66.15 -34.41 -41.67
CA ARG A 166 -67.01 -34.67 -42.84
C ARG A 166 -67.27 -36.16 -43.04
N ALA A 167 -66.24 -36.99 -42.90
CA ALA A 167 -66.36 -38.44 -43.06
C ALA A 167 -67.32 -39.03 -42.02
N VAL A 168 -67.12 -38.71 -40.74
CA VAL A 168 -68.00 -39.15 -39.65
C VAL A 168 -69.42 -38.61 -39.83
N ALA A 169 -69.59 -37.35 -40.22
CA ALA A 169 -70.92 -36.79 -40.47
C ALA A 169 -71.67 -37.51 -41.60
N ARG A 170 -70.98 -37.88 -42.69
CA ARG A 170 -71.55 -38.65 -43.81
C ARG A 170 -71.94 -40.06 -43.37
N GLU A 171 -71.06 -40.75 -42.66
CA GLU A 171 -71.29 -42.10 -42.13
C GLU A 171 -72.51 -42.13 -41.19
N VAL A 172 -72.53 -41.26 -40.18
CA VAL A 172 -73.64 -41.15 -39.22
C VAL A 172 -74.95 -40.79 -39.92
N THR A 173 -74.93 -39.88 -40.91
CA THR A 173 -76.14 -39.50 -41.66
C THR A 173 -76.66 -40.67 -42.50
N ALA A 174 -75.78 -41.41 -43.18
CA ALA A 174 -76.15 -42.57 -43.98
C ALA A 174 -76.76 -43.69 -43.10
N GLU A 175 -76.15 -43.97 -41.96
CA GLU A 175 -76.65 -44.96 -41.00
C GLU A 175 -77.99 -44.56 -40.38
N LEU A 176 -78.19 -43.27 -40.10
CA LEU A 176 -79.45 -42.73 -39.62
C LEU A 176 -80.56 -42.91 -40.66
N VAL A 177 -80.32 -42.59 -41.94
CA VAL A 177 -81.28 -42.77 -43.04
C VAL A 177 -81.66 -44.24 -43.22
N ALA A 178 -80.69 -45.15 -43.13
CA ALA A 178 -80.94 -46.60 -43.19
C ALA A 178 -81.81 -47.07 -42.01
N THR A 179 -81.53 -46.60 -40.79
CA THR A 179 -82.27 -46.96 -39.57
C THR A 179 -83.72 -46.50 -39.62
N PHE A 180 -84.00 -45.33 -40.20
CA PHE A 180 -85.37 -44.82 -40.38
C PHE A 180 -86.11 -45.41 -41.60
N GLY A 181 -85.53 -46.39 -42.29
CA GLY A 181 -86.18 -47.12 -43.39
C GLY A 181 -86.12 -46.42 -44.75
N GLY A 182 -85.27 -45.41 -44.91
CA GLY A 182 -84.99 -44.77 -46.20
C GLY A 182 -83.99 -45.55 -47.05
N SER A 183 -84.01 -45.33 -48.37
CA SER A 183 -82.93 -45.81 -49.25
C SER A 183 -81.77 -44.82 -49.21
N VAL A 184 -80.55 -45.32 -48.98
CA VAL A 184 -79.35 -44.48 -48.91
C VAL A 184 -78.90 -44.13 -50.33
N ASP A 185 -79.12 -42.87 -50.73
CA ASP A 185 -78.45 -42.27 -51.87
C ASP A 185 -77.20 -41.53 -51.38
N GLN A 186 -76.03 -42.15 -51.59
CA GLN A 186 -74.73 -41.60 -51.20
C GLN A 186 -74.48 -40.20 -51.80
N GLY A 187 -74.92 -39.95 -53.04
CA GLY A 187 -74.73 -38.66 -53.68
C GLY A 187 -75.54 -37.54 -53.03
N ALA A 188 -76.77 -37.84 -52.59
CA ALA A 188 -77.62 -36.88 -51.90
C ALA A 188 -77.15 -36.59 -50.46
N VAL A 189 -76.67 -37.62 -49.73
CA VAL A 189 -76.11 -37.48 -48.37
C VAL A 189 -74.84 -36.62 -48.41
N ASP A 190 -73.93 -36.90 -49.33
CA ASP A 190 -72.69 -36.13 -49.50
C ASP A 190 -72.97 -34.66 -49.80
N ALA A 191 -73.90 -34.38 -50.72
CA ALA A 191 -74.28 -33.01 -51.08
C ALA A 191 -74.94 -32.25 -49.92
N ALA A 192 -75.77 -32.93 -49.12
CA ALA A 192 -76.44 -32.33 -47.97
C ALA A 192 -75.45 -32.00 -46.84
N VAL A 193 -74.53 -32.92 -46.52
CA VAL A 193 -73.49 -32.71 -45.50
C VAL A 193 -72.52 -31.62 -45.93
N ASP A 194 -72.09 -31.60 -47.20
CA ASP A 194 -71.19 -30.57 -47.72
C ASP A 194 -71.82 -29.18 -47.69
N ASN A 195 -73.10 -29.06 -48.05
CA ASN A 195 -73.82 -27.79 -47.94
C ASN A 195 -73.95 -27.32 -46.48
N ARG A 196 -74.22 -28.23 -45.53
CA ARG A 196 -74.33 -27.87 -44.11
C ARG A 196 -72.99 -27.48 -43.51
N MET A 197 -71.91 -28.19 -43.85
CA MET A 197 -70.54 -27.90 -43.40
C MET A 197 -70.01 -26.59 -44.00
N LYS A 198 -70.33 -26.27 -45.26
CA LYS A 198 -70.01 -24.96 -45.86
C LYS A 198 -70.74 -23.80 -45.16
N GLY A 199 -71.98 -24.00 -44.73
CA GLY A 199 -72.77 -22.98 -44.02
C GLY A 199 -72.34 -22.73 -42.57
N ALA A 200 -71.56 -23.62 -41.96
CA ALA A 200 -71.03 -23.46 -40.59
C ALA A 200 -69.60 -22.90 -40.53
N LEU A 201 -68.94 -22.71 -41.69
CA LEU A 201 -67.57 -22.21 -41.84
C LEU A 201 -67.49 -20.74 -42.29
N GLN A 202 -68.63 -20.05 -42.44
CA GLN A 202 -68.72 -18.58 -42.55
C GLN A 202 -68.91 -17.96 -41.17
#